data_AF-R9IXW3-F1
#
_entry.id   AF-R9IXW3-F1
#
_cell.length_a   1.000
_cell.length_b   1.000
_cell.length_c   1.000
_cell.angle_alpha   90.00
_cell.angle_beta   90.00
_cell.angle_gamma   90.00
#
_symmetry.space_group_name_H-M   'P 1'
#
loop_
_entity.id
_entity.type
_entity.pdbx_description
1 polymer ?
#
loop_
_entity_poly.entity_id
_entity_poly.type
_entity_poly.pdbx_seq_one_letter_code
_entity_poly.pdbx_strand_id
1 'polypeptide(L)'
;MEMSDCYLPKGHVLNQRYEVFDVIGSGGFGITYRAFDLLLNRFVAVKEFFIMQWMERCRDGRKCRIRPSLQKSGNRAESCRMNFHREAKIMENLKNIPYLSRIQENFSENNTEYIVMKLLEGGEHDALY
;
A
#
# COMPACT_ATOMS: atom_id res chain seq x y z
N MET A 1 19.34 2.02 -8.19
CA MET A 1 17.93 1.60 -8.32
C MET A 1 17.15 2.78 -7.81
N GLU A 2 16.63 3.62 -8.71
CA GLU A 2 15.91 4.83 -8.30
C GLU A 2 14.62 4.41 -7.59
N MET A 3 14.26 5.13 -6.53
CA MET A 3 13.08 4.84 -5.70
C MET A 3 11.77 4.92 -6.52
N SER A 4 11.79 5.56 -7.69
CA SER A 4 10.69 5.70 -8.65
C SER A 4 10.20 4.38 -9.24
N ASP A 5 11.07 3.37 -9.39
CA ASP A 5 10.70 2.09 -10.02
C ASP A 5 9.77 1.23 -9.15
N CYS A 6 9.59 1.57 -7.87
CA CYS A 6 8.75 0.82 -6.94
C CYS A 6 7.33 1.38 -6.76
N TYR A 7 7.02 2.52 -7.38
CA TYR A 7 5.72 3.19 -7.23
C TYR A 7 4.77 2.90 -8.40
N LEU A 8 3.47 2.91 -8.12
CA LEU A 8 2.46 2.99 -9.15
C LEU A 8 2.59 4.32 -9.91
N PRO A 9 2.38 4.32 -11.25
CA PRO A 9 2.44 5.55 -12.01
C PRO A 9 1.27 6.47 -11.66
N LYS A 10 1.51 7.78 -11.74
CA LYS A 10 0.45 8.78 -11.64
C LYS A 10 -0.61 8.53 -12.72
N GLY A 11 -1.89 8.66 -12.34
CA GLY A 11 -3.04 8.35 -13.20
C GLY A 11 -3.41 6.87 -13.23
N HIS A 12 -2.67 5.97 -12.56
CA HIS A 12 -3.10 4.58 -12.42
C HIS A 12 -4.38 4.51 -11.60
N VAL A 13 -5.41 3.87 -12.16
CA VAL A 13 -6.71 3.70 -11.48
C VAL A 13 -6.76 2.35 -10.80
N LEU A 14 -6.83 2.35 -9.47
CA LEU A 14 -7.03 1.17 -8.64
C LEU A 14 -8.51 0.91 -8.40
N ASN A 15 -8.91 -0.36 -8.39
CA ASN A 15 -10.28 -0.82 -8.15
C ASN A 15 -11.33 -0.08 -9.02
N GLN A 16 -10.94 0.31 -10.24
CA GLN A 16 -11.77 1.12 -11.17
C GLN A 16 -12.33 2.43 -10.57
N ARG A 17 -11.72 2.94 -9.49
CA ARG A 17 -12.28 4.04 -8.68
C ARG A 17 -11.26 5.01 -8.13
N TYR A 18 -10.05 4.54 -7.78
CA TYR A 18 -9.07 5.36 -7.07
C TYR A 18 -7.91 5.71 -7.99
N GLU A 19 -7.90 6.93 -8.51
CA GLU A 19 -6.83 7.42 -9.38
C GLU A 19 -5.62 7.90 -8.57
N VAL A 20 -4.46 7.27 -8.75
CA VAL A 20 -3.22 7.60 -8.05
C VAL A 20 -2.71 8.99 -8.48
N PHE A 21 -2.49 9.89 -7.52
CA PHE A 21 -2.01 11.24 -7.77
C PHE A 21 -0.52 11.41 -7.47
N ASP A 22 -0.09 11.04 -6.27
CA ASP A 22 1.30 11.05 -5.83
C ASP A 22 1.53 10.13 -4.63
N VAL A 23 2.81 9.89 -4.33
CA VAL A 23 3.25 9.17 -3.13
C VAL A 23 3.35 10.16 -1.99
N ILE A 24 2.61 9.91 -0.91
CA ILE A 24 2.59 10.74 0.30
C ILE A 24 3.28 10.07 1.49
N GLY A 25 3.71 8.81 1.33
CA GLY A 25 4.51 8.13 2.31
C GLY A 25 5.07 6.82 1.76
N SER A 26 6.28 6.47 2.15
CA SER A 26 6.91 5.21 1.80
C SER A 26 7.76 4.73 2.96
N GLY A 27 7.56 3.49 3.38
CA GLY A 27 8.33 2.89 4.47
C GLY A 27 8.57 1.41 4.24
N GLY A 28 9.23 0.74 5.19
CA GLY A 28 9.58 -0.68 5.06
C GLY A 28 8.39 -1.63 4.83
N PHE A 29 7.17 -1.21 5.19
CA PHE A 29 5.96 -2.04 5.19
C PHE A 29 4.88 -1.58 4.20
N GLY A 30 5.18 -0.63 3.32
CA GLY A 30 4.22 -0.22 2.31
C GLY A 30 4.45 1.16 1.72
N ILE A 31 3.64 1.46 0.71
CA ILE A 31 3.61 2.73 0.01
C ILE A 31 2.22 3.33 0.20
N THR A 32 2.14 4.57 0.61
CA THR A 32 0.89 5.31 0.75
C THR A 32 0.80 6.35 -0.36
N TYR A 33 -0.25 6.25 -1.16
CA TYR A 33 -0.57 7.16 -2.23
C TYR A 33 -1.69 8.11 -1.81
N ARG A 34 -1.62 9.36 -2.23
CA ARG A 34 -2.82 10.18 -2.35
C ARG A 34 -3.51 9.77 -3.63
N ALA A 35 -4.78 9.40 -3.53
CA ALA A 35 -5.60 9.04 -4.68
C ALA A 35 -6.89 9.85 -4.69
N PHE A 36 -7.43 10.08 -5.87
CA PHE A 36 -8.74 10.68 -6.05
C PHE A 36 -9.80 9.58 -6.16
N ASP A 37 -10.78 9.59 -5.26
CA ASP A 37 -11.94 8.71 -5.32
C ASP A 37 -12.93 9.27 -6.35
N LEU A 38 -13.01 8.62 -7.52
CA LEU A 38 -13.84 9.03 -8.65
C LEU A 38 -15.34 8.92 -8.37
N LEU A 39 -15.74 8.08 -7.40
CA LEU A 39 -17.14 7.90 -7.04
C LEU A 39 -17.60 8.98 -6.04
N LEU A 40 -16.77 9.25 -5.02
CA LEU A 40 -17.10 10.21 -3.96
C LEU A 40 -16.54 11.62 -4.20
N ASN A 41 -15.81 11.82 -5.30
CA ASN A 41 -15.24 13.08 -5.74
C ASN A 41 -14.39 13.79 -4.67
N ARG A 42 -13.47 13.04 -4.04
CA ARG A 42 -12.61 13.54 -2.96
C ARG A 42 -11.26 12.82 -2.91
N PHE A 43 -10.27 13.45 -2.27
CA PHE A 43 -9.00 12.79 -2.00
C PHE A 43 -9.08 11.79 -0.84
N VAL A 44 -8.40 10.67 -1.01
CA VAL A 44 -8.22 9.59 -0.03
C VAL A 44 -6.74 9.20 0.03
N ALA A 45 -6.34 8.53 1.10
CA ALA A 45 -5.06 7.85 1.18
C ALA A 45 -5.26 6.37 0.85
N VAL A 46 -4.46 5.84 -0.06
CA VAL A 46 -4.46 4.42 -0.44
C VAL A 46 -3.11 3.84 -0.08
N LYS A 47 -3.09 2.96 0.91
CA LYS A 47 -1.87 2.26 1.31
C LYS A 47 -1.78 0.93 0.57
N GLU A 48 -0.79 0.81 -0.28
CA GLU A 48 -0.36 -0.44 -0.90
C GLU A 48 0.55 -1.20 0.05
N PHE A 49 0.27 -2.48 0.21
CA PHE A 49 1.20 -3.39 0.85
C PHE A 49 2.40 -3.62 -0.08
N PHE A 50 3.57 -3.13 0.33
CA PHE A 50 4.79 -3.26 -0.46
C PHE A 50 6.02 -3.24 0.45
N ILE A 51 6.64 -4.40 0.66
CA ILE A 51 7.86 -4.49 1.46
C ILE A 51 9.06 -4.22 0.56
N MET A 52 9.63 -3.02 0.65
CA MET A 52 10.71 -2.56 -0.24
C MET A 52 11.91 -3.52 -0.32
N GLN A 53 12.28 -4.12 0.82
CA GLN A 53 13.43 -5.04 0.84
C GLN A 53 13.14 -6.37 0.13
N TRP A 54 11.87 -6.76 0.00
CA TRP A 54 11.50 -8.11 -0.40
C TRP A 54 10.76 -8.19 -1.72
N MET A 55 10.06 -7.12 -2.08
CA MET A 55 9.24 -7.05 -3.28
C MET A 55 9.95 -6.24 -4.36
N GLU A 56 9.60 -6.56 -5.59
CA GLU A 56 9.94 -5.78 -6.76
C GLU A 56 8.67 -5.54 -7.58
N ARG A 57 8.59 -4.36 -8.18
CA ARG A 57 7.57 -4.02 -9.17
C ARG A 57 7.97 -4.64 -10.51
N CYS A 58 7.03 -5.31 -11.15
CA CYS A 58 7.22 -5.96 -12.44
C CYS A 58 7.44 -4.92 -13.54
N ARG A 59 7.95 -5.37 -14.69
CA ARG A 59 8.20 -4.52 -15.86
C ARG A 59 6.96 -3.81 -16.40
N ASP A 60 5.77 -4.29 -16.06
CA ASP A 60 4.50 -3.63 -16.40
C ASP A 60 4.22 -2.37 -15.57
N GLY A 61 5.07 -2.06 -14.58
CA GLY A 61 4.94 -0.90 -13.69
C GLY A 61 3.78 -1.00 -12.71
N ARG A 62 3.10 -2.15 -12.62
CA ARG A 62 1.85 -2.29 -11.86
C ARG A 62 1.91 -3.46 -10.90
N LYS A 63 2.20 -4.65 -11.39
CA LYS A 63 2.18 -5.85 -10.56
C LYS A 63 3.41 -5.91 -9.66
N CYS A 64 3.23 -6.45 -8.47
CA CYS A 64 4.32 -6.66 -7.54
C CYS A 64 4.57 -8.16 -7.35
N ARG A 65 5.80 -8.53 -7.01
CA ARG A 65 6.15 -9.90 -6.65
C ARG A 65 7.29 -9.94 -5.65
N ILE A 66 7.41 -11.04 -4.92
CA ILE A 66 8.59 -11.30 -4.11
C ILE A 66 9.80 -11.47 -5.04
N ARG A 67 10.93 -10.84 -4.70
CA ARG A 67 12.18 -10.96 -5.46
C ARG A 67 12.58 -12.43 -5.62
N PRO A 68 12.93 -12.89 -6.84
CA PRO A 68 13.28 -14.30 -7.07
C PRO A 68 14.37 -14.85 -6.14
N SER A 69 15.33 -14.00 -5.73
CA SER A 69 16.40 -14.35 -4.78
C SER A 69 15.88 -14.74 -3.39
N LEU A 70 14.73 -14.20 -2.98
CA LEU A 70 14.10 -14.48 -1.69
C LEU A 70 13.13 -15.66 -1.76
N GLN A 71 12.65 -16.02 -2.94
CA GLN A 71 11.77 -17.19 -3.15
C GLN A 71 12.49 -18.52 -2.92
N LYS A 72 13.81 -18.60 -3.17
CA LYS A 72 14.61 -19.83 -3.02
C LYS A 72 14.99 -20.19 -1.57
N SER A 73 14.74 -19.30 -0.62
CA SER A 73 15.09 -19.49 0.79
C SER A 73 13.83 -19.93 1.54
N GLY A 74 13.50 -21.24 1.48
CA GLY A 74 12.22 -21.83 1.89
C GLY A 74 11.68 -21.39 3.26
N ASN A 75 12.54 -21.18 4.26
CA ASN A 75 12.12 -20.74 5.60
C ASN A 75 11.85 -19.23 5.71
N ARG A 76 12.52 -18.41 4.89
CA ARG A 76 12.30 -16.96 4.87
C ARG A 76 11.07 -16.62 4.06
N ALA A 77 10.87 -17.20 2.88
CA ALA A 77 9.68 -16.96 2.07
C ALA A 77 8.38 -17.29 2.82
N GLU A 78 8.36 -18.39 3.58
CA GLU A 78 7.21 -18.78 4.40
C GLU A 78 7.01 -17.88 5.62
N SER A 79 8.09 -17.52 6.33
CA SER A 79 8.02 -16.52 7.41
C SER A 79 7.60 -15.14 6.91
N CYS A 80 8.04 -14.75 5.70
CA CYS A 80 7.63 -13.54 5.01
C CYS A 80 6.13 -13.59 4.67
N ARG A 81 5.63 -14.73 4.18
CA ARG A 81 4.21 -14.96 3.91
C ARG A 81 3.39 -14.97 5.21
N MET A 82 3.96 -15.48 6.31
CA MET A 82 3.33 -15.46 7.63
C MET A 82 3.25 -14.06 8.23
N ASN A 83 4.30 -13.25 8.11
CA ASN A 83 4.27 -11.84 8.54
C ASN A 83 3.33 -11.01 7.67
N PHE A 84 3.32 -11.27 6.35
CA PHE A 84 2.34 -10.72 5.40
C PHE A 84 0.90 -11.02 5.83
N HIS A 85 0.59 -12.30 6.08
CA HIS A 85 -0.74 -12.70 6.56
C HIS A 85 -1.04 -12.18 7.96
N ARG A 86 -0.05 -12.06 8.84
CA ARG A 86 -0.23 -11.51 10.19
C ARG A 86 -0.59 -10.03 10.13
N GLU A 87 0.05 -9.24 9.28
CA GLU A 87 -0.29 -7.82 9.10
C GLU A 87 -1.64 -7.64 8.41
N ALA A 88 -1.95 -8.43 7.38
CA ALA A 88 -3.29 -8.44 6.78
C ALA A 88 -4.40 -8.83 7.79
N LYS A 89 -4.11 -9.78 8.69
CA LYS A 89 -5.02 -10.20 9.78
C LYS A 89 -5.11 -9.15 10.90
N ILE A 90 -4.04 -8.42 11.18
CA ILE A 90 -4.10 -7.22 12.03
C ILE A 90 -5.06 -6.22 11.39
N MET A 91 -4.90 -5.91 10.11
CA MET A 91 -5.79 -4.99 9.39
C MET A 91 -7.25 -5.45 9.36
N GLU A 92 -7.50 -6.75 9.21
CA GLU A 92 -8.85 -7.34 9.32
C GLU A 92 -9.44 -7.15 10.73
N ASN A 93 -8.66 -7.37 11.78
CA ASN A 93 -9.09 -7.15 13.17
C ASN A 93 -9.28 -5.66 13.51
N LEU A 94 -8.55 -4.75 12.85
CA LEU A 94 -8.71 -3.31 13.02
C LEU A 94 -10.03 -2.78 12.42
N LYS A 95 -10.70 -3.53 11.53
CA LYS A 95 -12.01 -3.15 10.94
C LYS A 95 -13.12 -2.98 11.98
N ASN A 96 -13.04 -3.70 13.10
CA ASN A 96 -14.08 -3.72 14.14
C ASN A 96 -13.78 -2.80 15.32
N ILE A 97 -12.71 -1.99 15.26
CA ILE A 97 -12.35 -1.05 16.33
C ILE A 97 -13.06 0.30 16.05
N PRO A 98 -14.03 0.72 16.88
CA PRO A 98 -14.88 1.90 16.61
C PRO A 98 -14.11 3.22 16.46
N TYR A 99 -12.89 3.31 17.01
CA TYR A 99 -12.03 4.50 16.93
C TYR A 99 -11.11 4.52 15.69
N LEU A 100 -11.14 3.47 14.86
CA LEU A 100 -10.45 3.41 13.55
C LEU A 100 -11.36 3.88 12.41
N SER A 101 -12.12 4.96 12.65
CA SER A 101 -13.01 5.67 11.70
C SER A 101 -12.33 6.19 10.43
N ARG A 102 -11.06 5.83 10.22
CA ARG A 102 -10.22 6.21 9.10
C ARG A 102 -10.22 5.16 7.98
N ILE A 103 -10.45 3.86 8.24
CA ILE A 103 -10.46 2.83 7.19
C ILE A 103 -11.82 2.82 6.48
N GLN A 104 -11.80 2.94 5.16
CA GLN A 104 -13.01 3.00 4.32
C GLN A 104 -13.23 1.70 3.55
N GLU A 105 -12.17 1.13 3.00
CA GLU A 105 -12.25 -0.04 2.11
C GLU A 105 -10.92 -0.80 2.07
N ASN A 106 -10.95 -2.07 1.70
CA ASN A 106 -9.76 -2.83 1.32
C ASN A 106 -10.05 -3.68 0.09
N PHE A 107 -9.04 -3.87 -0.76
CA PHE A 107 -9.16 -4.67 -1.97
C PHE A 107 -7.81 -5.22 -2.42
N SER A 108 -7.84 -6.28 -3.22
CA SER A 108 -6.65 -6.93 -3.78
C SER A 108 -6.57 -6.63 -5.28
N GLU A 109 -5.43 -6.10 -5.73
CA GLU A 109 -5.12 -5.86 -7.14
C GLU A 109 -3.60 -5.97 -7.33
N ASN A 110 -3.10 -6.09 -8.56
CA ASN A 110 -1.64 -5.99 -8.82
C ASN A 110 -0.77 -6.98 -8.02
N ASN A 111 -1.34 -8.13 -7.63
CA ASN A 111 -0.72 -9.14 -6.75
C ASN A 111 -0.34 -8.60 -5.35
N THR A 112 -1.07 -7.61 -4.85
CA THR A 112 -0.91 -7.09 -3.50
C THR A 112 -2.25 -6.59 -2.94
N GLU A 113 -2.23 -6.14 -1.69
CA GLU A 113 -3.38 -5.62 -0.98
C GLU A 113 -3.31 -4.10 -0.84
N TYR A 114 -4.48 -3.48 -0.88
CA TYR A 114 -4.65 -2.05 -0.71
C TYR A 114 -5.66 -1.76 0.40
N ILE A 115 -5.40 -0.69 1.15
CA ILE A 115 -6.31 -0.15 2.16
C ILE A 115 -6.57 1.30 1.86
N VAL A 116 -7.84 1.64 1.70
CA VAL A 116 -8.32 3.00 1.51
C VAL A 116 -8.67 3.58 2.85
N MET A 117 -8.15 4.76 3.13
CA MET A 117 -8.41 5.50 4.34
C MET A 117 -8.71 6.96 4.07
N LYS A 118 -9.44 7.60 4.99
CA LYS A 118 -9.66 9.04 4.96
C LYS A 118 -8.30 9.75 4.91
N LEU A 119 -8.10 10.60 3.90
CA LEU A 119 -6.97 11.51 3.89
C LEU A 119 -7.21 12.55 4.97
N LEU A 120 -6.27 12.69 5.90
CA LEU A 120 -6.32 13.73 6.91
C LEU A 120 -5.67 14.96 6.31
N GLU A 121 -6.46 16.01 6.10
CA GLU A 121 -5.93 17.33 5.78
C GLU A 121 -5.26 17.88 7.06
N GLY A 122 -3.97 18.21 6.97
CA GLY A 122 -3.18 18.71 8.10
C GLY A 122 -2.14 17.73 8.65
N GLY A 123 -1.25 17.24 7.79
CA GLY A 123 -0.07 16.47 8.18
C GLY A 123 1.25 17.21 8.02
N GLU A 124 1.26 18.54 8.03
CA GLU A 124 2.46 19.34 8.32
C GLU A 124 2.34 19.85 9.75
N HIS A 125 2.84 19.09 10.72
CA HIS A 125 3.07 19.44 12.14
C HIS A 125 3.68 18.15 12.72
N ASP A 126 4.92 18.02 13.19
CA ASP A 126 5.95 18.95 13.64
C ASP A 126 7.30 18.28 13.37
N ALA A 127 7.90 18.53 12.22
CA ALA A 127 9.35 18.39 12.08
C ALA A 127 9.96 19.73 12.51
N LEU A 128 10.09 19.94 13.82
CA LEU A 128 11.03 20.85 14.52
C LEU A 128 10.59 20.98 15.99
N TYR A 129 11.09 20.08 16.85
CA TYR A 129 11.80 20.39 18.10
C TYR A 129 12.60 19.16 18.52
#